data_AF-A0A5R9E0I2-F1
#
_entry.id   AF-A0A5R9E0I2-F1
#
_cell.length_a   1.000
_cell.length_b   1.000
_cell.length_c   1.000
_cell.angle_alpha   90.00
_cell.angle_beta   90.00
_cell.angle_gamma   90.00
#
_symmetry.space_group_name_H-M   'P 1'
#
loop_
_entity.id
_entity.type
_entity.pdbx_description
1 polymer ?
#
loop_
_entity_poly.entity_id
_entity_poly.type
_entity_poly.pdbx_seq_one_letter_code
_entity_poly.pdbx_strand_id
1 'polypeptide(L)'
;MALVLLPEEGESLASWVDRMAADHMVPPGVIGRQLGLQARPYLRSKFHPVFYGIVPTPMTLAHIGQATGVGAGRIEAMHLSRYSGTALDLSGIDITNERSVSVIARHGWAMLSASRACPPCLAESGGVWQLAWRLGAVAVCPVHRVRLVEVCPRCGIRLRQGLRRGPRYLSTRDRTDPVLCGNSHAGTRCPQDIRDLRAEPVTAELAAWQSRILHVAEGGAAHIGGEAVGGWEWFTALSSLAAVIRFAAPVCPAVEALPVPESARRELATATVNRSAGGFASRIRTMPPTVDLTLAVLAAVAPVLSAADTDALRSALDPWVKAAVARRREDGHNPLRGVPLPGPLAGAYEQASGPMSRVAGVTRTTAPRIALPFHRIPQLLDAEDYASLIAPHLTGAARASGRRLASMAVARLAGADTWAAAARALEMPAGRAARVSNVMVSYIGDADAFWQAVAEAARRLESREPVDYARRRRILAGLDEIPHEVLFAVCRPHNLLVTTRLRRITAIWLWTHLTGGHAREAPAYRADERASRASVAESWRVFRVNAPSFLTDALIAYGNDLLAQHSHPGDDL
;
A
#
# COMPACT_ATOMS: atom_id res chain seq x y z
N MET A 1 0.34 53.71 19.81
CA MET A 1 0.82 52.51 19.10
C MET A 1 1.47 51.59 20.10
N ALA A 2 0.85 50.46 20.44
CA ALA A 2 1.62 49.38 21.06
C ALA A 2 2.62 48.89 20.00
N LEU A 3 3.91 48.82 20.34
CA LEU A 3 4.94 48.31 19.44
C LEU A 3 4.58 46.88 19.06
N VAL A 4 4.28 46.64 17.78
CA VAL A 4 4.05 45.29 17.26
C VAL A 4 5.42 44.63 17.13
N LEU A 5 5.64 43.56 17.89
CA LEU A 5 6.80 42.72 17.72
C LEU A 5 6.75 42.09 16.32
N LEU A 6 7.76 42.32 15.48
CA LEU A 6 7.78 41.76 14.13
C LEU A 6 8.08 40.26 14.14
N PRO A 7 7.42 39.44 13.30
CA PRO A 7 7.77 38.03 13.17
C PRO A 7 9.19 37.84 12.63
N GLU A 8 9.92 36.88 13.20
CA GLU A 8 11.22 36.47 12.68
C GLU A 8 11.10 35.52 11.47
N GLU A 9 12.18 35.38 10.71
CA GLU A 9 12.22 34.47 9.57
C GLU A 9 12.04 33.02 10.04
N GLY A 10 11.17 32.29 9.34
CA GLY A 10 10.82 30.91 9.67
C GLY A 10 10.01 30.74 10.96
N GLU A 11 9.65 31.82 11.67
CA GLU A 11 8.90 31.75 12.91
C GLU A 11 7.50 31.14 12.70
N SER A 12 7.07 30.27 13.61
CA SER A 12 5.70 29.73 13.60
C SER A 12 4.68 30.72 14.17
N LEU A 13 3.43 30.72 13.68
CA LEU A 13 2.39 31.63 14.21
C LEU A 13 2.22 31.49 15.73
N ALA A 14 2.28 30.25 16.22
CA ALA A 14 2.19 29.95 17.65
C ALA A 14 3.33 30.57 18.46
N SER A 15 4.55 30.60 17.92
CA SER A 15 5.70 31.29 18.52
C SER A 15 5.45 32.79 18.60
N TRP A 16 5.06 33.39 17.48
CA TRP A 16 4.87 34.84 17.40
C TRP A 16 3.77 35.34 18.34
N VAL A 17 2.65 34.60 18.43
CA VAL A 17 1.57 34.89 19.39
C VAL A 17 2.05 34.76 20.84
N ASP A 18 2.80 33.71 21.17
CA ASP A 18 3.33 33.52 22.53
C ASP A 18 4.36 34.62 22.89
N ARG A 19 5.20 35.05 21.94
CA ARG A 19 6.15 36.16 22.12
C ARG A 19 5.45 37.50 22.30
N MET A 20 4.46 37.84 21.47
CA MET A 20 3.65 39.05 21.65
C MET A 20 2.93 39.04 23.01
N ALA A 21 2.44 37.87 23.44
CA ALA A 21 1.77 37.74 24.72
C ALA A 21 2.73 37.99 25.90
N ALA A 22 3.96 37.47 25.79
CA ALA A 22 5.02 37.71 26.78
C ALA A 22 5.43 39.19 26.82
N ASP A 23 5.67 39.81 25.65
CA ASP A 23 6.05 41.22 25.52
C ASP A 23 5.01 42.17 26.13
N HIS A 24 3.73 41.92 25.86
CA HIS A 24 2.62 42.69 26.42
C HIS A 24 2.20 42.23 27.83
N MET A 25 2.84 41.21 28.41
CA MET A 25 2.48 40.61 29.70
C MET A 25 0.99 40.22 29.82
N VAL A 26 0.43 39.64 28.76
CA VAL A 26 -0.97 39.17 28.72
C VAL A 26 -1.05 37.68 28.38
N PRO A 27 -2.19 37.01 28.66
CA PRO A 27 -2.41 35.65 28.18
C PRO A 27 -2.46 35.57 26.63
N PRO A 28 -1.96 34.49 26.00
CA PRO A 28 -1.92 34.37 24.54
C PRO A 28 -3.30 34.38 23.87
N GLY A 29 -4.36 33.99 24.60
CA GLY A 29 -5.73 34.09 24.11
C GLY A 29 -6.24 35.52 23.98
N VAL A 30 -5.64 36.48 24.70
CA VAL A 30 -5.93 37.91 24.54
C VAL A 30 -5.32 38.41 23.22
N ILE A 31 -4.05 38.09 22.97
CA ILE A 31 -3.39 38.40 21.69
C ILE A 31 -4.15 37.78 20.53
N GLY A 32 -4.52 36.50 20.61
CA GLY A 32 -5.29 35.83 19.56
C GLY A 32 -6.63 36.51 19.23
N ARG A 33 -7.31 37.11 20.23
CA ARG A 33 -8.52 37.91 20.00
C ARG A 33 -8.22 39.26 19.35
N GLN A 34 -7.17 39.94 19.78
CA GLN A 34 -6.76 41.24 19.22
C GLN A 34 -6.29 41.13 17.77
N LEU A 35 -5.64 40.01 17.43
CA LEU A 35 -5.30 39.66 16.04
C LEU A 35 -6.52 39.29 15.18
N GLY A 36 -7.70 39.15 15.78
CA GLY A 36 -8.92 38.73 15.07
C GLY A 36 -8.88 37.29 14.56
N LEU A 37 -8.15 36.38 15.23
CA LEU A 37 -8.12 34.96 14.84
C LEU A 37 -9.53 34.37 14.95
N GLN A 38 -9.96 33.64 13.92
CA GLN A 38 -11.22 32.91 13.97
C GLN A 38 -11.16 31.82 15.04
N ALA A 39 -12.20 31.72 15.87
CA ALA A 39 -12.27 30.74 16.94
C ALA A 39 -13.64 30.05 17.02
N ARG A 40 -13.67 28.88 17.66
CA ARG A 40 -14.90 28.11 17.84
C ARG A 40 -15.92 28.87 18.71
N PRO A 41 -17.23 28.89 18.37
CA PRO A 41 -18.21 29.80 19.00
C PRO A 41 -18.57 29.51 20.47
N TYR A 42 -18.34 28.28 20.97
CA TYR A 42 -19.04 27.77 22.18
C TYR A 42 -18.18 27.58 23.44
N LEU A 43 -16.93 28.06 23.47
CA LEU A 43 -16.02 27.82 24.61
C LEU A 43 -15.69 29.13 25.35
N ARG A 44 -16.63 29.60 26.19
CA ARG A 44 -16.58 30.93 26.87
C ARG A 44 -15.29 31.22 27.67
N SER A 45 -14.59 30.21 28.17
CA SER A 45 -13.36 30.36 28.97
C SER A 45 -12.07 29.97 28.25
N LYS A 46 -12.13 29.50 26.99
CA LYS A 46 -10.98 28.97 26.24
C LYS A 46 -11.02 29.48 24.81
N PHE A 47 -9.97 30.18 24.36
CA PHE A 47 -9.90 30.63 22.98
C PHE A 47 -9.30 29.52 22.10
N HIS A 48 -10.11 28.97 21.20
CA HIS A 48 -9.73 27.86 20.33
C HIS A 48 -9.71 28.33 18.88
N PRO A 49 -8.56 28.81 18.37
CA PRO A 49 -8.47 29.24 16.98
C PRO A 49 -8.63 28.04 16.04
N VAL A 50 -9.36 28.23 14.96
CA VAL A 50 -9.49 27.22 13.90
C VAL A 50 -8.24 27.25 13.02
N PHE A 51 -7.79 26.08 12.55
CA PHE A 51 -6.62 25.94 11.66
C PHE A 51 -5.31 26.58 12.19
N TYR A 52 -5.18 26.76 13.50
CA TYR A 52 -4.12 27.55 14.12
C TYR A 52 -2.69 27.15 13.70
N GLY A 53 -2.04 28.03 12.92
CA GLY A 53 -0.71 27.80 12.37
C GLY A 53 -0.62 26.63 11.39
N ILE A 54 -1.75 26.19 10.83
CA ILE A 54 -1.85 25.12 9.82
C ILE A 54 -2.11 25.73 8.45
N VAL A 55 -3.28 26.33 8.25
CA VAL A 55 -3.66 27.08 7.04
C VAL A 55 -4.28 28.41 7.48
N PRO A 56 -3.87 29.54 6.90
CA PRO A 56 -4.52 30.80 7.17
C PRO A 56 -5.82 30.89 6.37
N THR A 57 -6.92 31.34 7.00
CA THR A 57 -8.12 31.70 6.26
C THR A 57 -8.00 33.13 5.71
N PRO A 58 -8.69 33.47 4.61
CA PRO A 58 -8.66 34.84 4.08
C PRO A 58 -9.02 35.91 5.12
N MET A 59 -10.00 35.61 5.98
CA MET A 59 -10.40 36.51 7.06
C MET A 59 -9.32 36.63 8.14
N THR A 60 -8.65 35.54 8.50
CA THR A 60 -7.53 35.58 9.47
C THR A 60 -6.37 36.41 8.93
N LEU A 61 -6.02 36.28 7.64
CA LEU A 61 -4.99 37.11 7.01
C LEU A 61 -5.35 38.59 7.05
N ALA A 62 -6.59 38.94 6.67
CA ALA A 62 -7.06 40.32 6.67
C ALA A 62 -7.03 40.94 8.07
N HIS A 63 -7.52 40.23 9.09
CA HIS A 63 -7.55 40.74 10.46
C HIS A 63 -6.16 40.91 11.06
N ILE A 64 -5.25 39.93 10.89
CA ILE A 64 -3.87 40.07 11.37
C ILE A 64 -3.20 41.26 10.69
N GLY A 65 -3.34 41.39 9.36
CA GLY A 65 -2.77 42.50 8.59
C GLY A 65 -3.28 43.86 9.06
N GLN A 66 -4.59 44.00 9.29
CA GLN A 66 -5.19 45.22 9.82
C GLN A 66 -4.74 45.54 11.25
N ALA A 67 -4.65 44.54 12.13
CA ALA A 67 -4.30 44.72 13.53
C ALA A 67 -2.81 45.06 13.73
N THR A 68 -1.93 44.59 12.83
CA THR A 68 -0.47 44.60 13.05
C THR A 68 0.33 45.34 11.98
N GLY A 69 -0.24 45.59 10.81
CA GLY A 69 0.49 46.11 9.64
C GLY A 69 1.44 45.09 8.99
N VAL A 70 1.51 43.85 9.48
CA VAL A 70 2.35 42.80 8.89
C VAL A 70 1.74 42.34 7.56
N GLY A 71 2.55 42.30 6.50
CA GLY A 71 2.10 41.87 5.18
C GLY A 71 1.66 40.40 5.11
N ALA A 72 0.68 40.11 4.26
CA ALA A 72 0.07 38.78 4.10
C ALA A 72 1.11 37.67 3.88
N GLY A 73 2.12 37.89 3.03
CA GLY A 73 3.15 36.88 2.75
C GLY A 73 3.98 36.48 3.98
N ARG A 74 4.27 37.41 4.91
CA ARG A 74 4.94 37.06 6.18
C ARG A 74 4.00 36.26 7.09
N ILE A 75 2.71 36.56 7.09
CA ILE A 75 1.70 35.82 7.88
C ILE A 75 1.54 34.40 7.33
N GLU A 76 1.46 34.25 6.00
CA GLU A 76 1.39 32.96 5.32
C GLU A 76 2.63 32.10 5.61
N ALA A 77 3.82 32.71 5.64
CA ALA A 77 5.07 32.03 5.95
C ALA A 77 5.12 31.43 7.37
N MET A 78 4.25 31.88 8.28
CA MET A 78 4.14 31.35 9.65
C MET A 78 3.20 30.12 9.79
N HIS A 79 2.64 29.63 8.69
CA HIS A 79 1.70 28.50 8.64
C HIS A 79 2.26 27.29 7.91
N LEU A 80 1.88 26.08 8.34
CA LEU A 80 2.31 24.82 7.68
C LEU A 80 1.94 24.75 6.19
N SER A 81 0.95 25.51 5.74
CA SER A 81 0.59 25.67 4.33
C SER A 81 1.71 26.19 3.44
N ARG A 82 2.74 26.82 4.03
CA ARG A 82 4.00 27.13 3.35
C ARG A 82 4.63 25.90 2.69
N TYR A 83 4.46 24.71 3.28
CA TYR A 83 5.02 23.46 2.78
C TYR A 83 4.03 22.63 1.95
N SER A 84 2.90 23.22 1.56
CA SER A 84 1.90 22.53 0.73
C SER A 84 2.46 22.31 -0.68
N GLY A 85 2.39 21.07 -1.16
CA GLY A 85 2.97 20.69 -2.46
C GLY A 85 4.48 20.40 -2.40
N THR A 86 5.09 20.47 -1.22
CA THR A 86 6.47 20.02 -0.97
C THR A 86 6.50 18.98 0.15
N ALA A 87 6.66 19.38 1.41
CA ALA A 87 6.75 18.45 2.54
C ALA A 87 5.37 17.92 2.99
N LEU A 88 4.29 18.61 2.64
CA LEU A 88 2.92 18.30 3.06
C LEU A 88 1.94 18.35 1.89
N ASP A 89 0.91 17.52 1.94
CA ASP A 89 -0.26 17.61 1.06
C ASP A 89 -1.45 18.11 1.87
N LEU A 90 -1.86 19.34 1.57
CA LEU A 90 -2.98 20.03 2.20
C LEU A 90 -4.16 20.23 1.23
N SER A 91 -4.11 19.62 0.03
CA SER A 91 -5.13 19.80 -1.02
C SER A 91 -6.54 19.37 -0.59
N GLY A 92 -6.63 18.41 0.35
CA GLY A 92 -7.90 17.93 0.92
C GLY A 92 -8.47 18.77 2.05
N ILE A 93 -7.87 19.90 2.42
CA ILE A 93 -8.39 20.77 3.48
C ILE A 93 -9.51 21.65 2.93
N ASP A 94 -10.69 21.44 3.48
CA ASP A 94 -11.80 22.37 3.37
C ASP A 94 -11.73 23.38 4.53
N ILE A 95 -11.41 24.64 4.21
CA ILE A 95 -11.29 25.74 5.18
C ILE A 95 -12.62 26.14 5.81
N THR A 96 -13.75 25.63 5.30
CA THR A 96 -15.08 25.79 5.90
C THR A 96 -15.41 24.69 6.90
N ASN A 97 -14.65 23.58 6.87
CA ASN A 97 -14.85 22.41 7.72
C ASN A 97 -13.56 22.00 8.42
N GLU A 98 -13.37 22.43 9.67
CA GLU A 98 -12.18 22.13 10.48
C GLU A 98 -11.86 20.63 10.60
N ARG A 99 -12.86 19.74 10.47
CA ARG A 99 -12.62 18.29 10.53
C ARG A 99 -11.79 17.77 9.35
N SER A 100 -11.71 18.52 8.24
CA SER A 100 -10.89 18.20 7.07
C SER A 100 -9.40 18.10 7.39
N VAL A 101 -8.92 18.80 8.42
CA VAL A 101 -7.52 18.76 8.92
C VAL A 101 -7.10 17.34 9.35
N SER A 102 -8.05 16.48 9.72
CA SER A 102 -7.78 15.09 10.09
C SER A 102 -7.17 14.26 8.95
N VAL A 103 -7.35 14.67 7.70
CA VAL A 103 -6.72 14.07 6.51
C VAL A 103 -5.19 14.20 6.58
N ILE A 104 -4.69 15.37 7.01
CA ILE A 104 -3.26 15.64 7.19
C ILE A 104 -2.68 14.72 8.26
N ALA A 105 -3.38 14.52 9.38
CA ALA A 105 -2.91 13.68 10.47
C ALA A 105 -2.76 12.19 10.10
N ARG A 106 -3.42 11.75 9.02
CA ARG A 106 -3.36 10.35 8.54
C ARG A 106 -2.26 10.10 7.51
N HIS A 107 -1.84 11.13 6.77
CA HIS A 107 -0.96 10.99 5.61
C HIS A 107 0.27 11.90 5.62
N GLY A 108 0.24 13.01 6.37
CA GLY A 108 1.34 13.96 6.50
C GLY A 108 2.21 13.67 7.71
N TRP A 109 3.53 13.72 7.52
CA TRP A 109 4.49 13.74 8.62
C TRP A 109 4.53 15.16 9.22
N ALA A 110 3.51 15.52 9.99
CA ALA A 110 3.36 16.84 10.60
C ALA A 110 2.89 16.77 12.05
N MET A 111 3.42 17.68 12.88
CA MET A 111 2.95 17.95 14.23
C MET A 111 1.98 19.13 14.22
N LEU A 112 0.68 18.78 14.18
CA LEU A 112 -0.39 19.79 14.11
C LEU A 112 -0.60 20.53 15.43
N SER A 113 -0.27 19.93 16.57
CA SER A 113 -0.47 20.54 17.89
C SER A 113 0.77 20.53 18.78
N ALA A 114 1.90 20.03 18.28
CA ALA A 114 3.16 19.94 18.99
C ALA A 114 4.29 20.53 18.15
N SER A 115 5.47 20.66 18.73
CA SER A 115 6.68 21.13 18.05
C SER A 115 7.88 20.41 18.64
N ARG A 116 8.93 20.25 17.86
CA ARG A 116 10.28 20.02 18.40
C ARG A 116 10.94 21.35 18.74
N ALA A 117 12.08 21.30 19.42
CA ALA A 117 12.86 22.48 19.80
C ALA A 117 14.37 22.21 19.74
N CYS A 118 15.13 23.22 19.37
CA CYS A 118 16.57 23.30 19.61
C CYS A 118 16.81 24.19 20.84
N PRO A 119 17.27 23.67 21.98
CA PRO A 119 17.54 24.49 23.17
C PRO A 119 18.51 25.66 22.90
N PRO A 120 19.65 25.47 22.18
CA PRO A 120 20.51 26.58 21.79
C PRO A 120 19.82 27.67 20.95
N CYS A 121 19.06 27.31 19.91
CA CYS A 121 18.32 28.30 19.10
C CYS A 121 17.37 29.13 19.97
N LEU A 122 16.67 28.50 20.91
CA LEU A 122 15.75 29.20 21.80
C LEU A 122 16.49 30.13 22.78
N ALA A 123 17.69 29.75 23.21
CA ALA A 123 18.54 30.61 24.05
C ALA A 123 19.04 31.84 23.28
N GLU A 124 19.49 31.66 22.03
CA GLU A 124 20.00 32.75 21.18
C GLU A 124 18.91 33.72 20.72
N SER A 125 17.74 33.20 20.35
CA SER A 125 16.62 34.00 19.83
C SER A 125 15.69 34.58 20.90
N GLY A 126 15.88 34.22 22.16
CA GLY A 126 14.94 34.59 23.23
C GLY A 126 13.57 33.93 23.10
N GLY A 127 13.50 32.73 22.51
CA GLY A 127 12.28 31.93 22.46
C GLY A 127 11.55 31.90 21.11
N VAL A 128 12.27 32.07 19.99
CA VAL A 128 11.69 31.88 18.65
C VAL A 128 11.64 30.40 18.30
N TRP A 129 10.43 29.93 18.00
CA TRP A 129 10.25 28.59 17.52
C TRP A 129 9.96 28.55 16.03
N GLN A 130 10.82 27.82 15.34
CA GLN A 130 10.78 27.63 13.91
C GLN A 130 9.57 26.78 13.50
N LEU A 131 8.89 27.21 12.43
CA LEU A 131 7.79 26.49 11.81
C LEU A 131 8.24 25.11 11.32
N ALA A 132 9.46 25.02 10.78
CA ALA A 132 10.03 23.76 10.29
C ALA A 132 10.13 22.68 11.38
N TRP A 133 10.23 23.06 12.67
CA TRP A 133 10.25 22.09 13.78
C TRP A 133 8.91 21.37 13.99
N ARG A 134 7.86 21.75 13.25
CA ARG A 134 6.58 21.04 13.19
C ARG A 134 6.53 19.99 12.08
N LEU A 135 7.53 19.93 11.20
CA LEU A 135 7.66 18.88 10.20
C LEU A 135 8.23 17.62 10.84
N GLY A 136 7.58 16.47 10.60
CA GLY A 136 7.99 15.18 11.12
C GLY A 136 9.35 14.72 10.60
N ALA A 137 9.73 15.16 9.40
CA ALA A 137 11.04 14.91 8.80
C ALA A 137 12.17 15.80 9.38
N VAL A 138 11.88 16.66 10.35
CA VAL A 138 12.87 17.54 10.98
C VAL A 138 13.17 17.08 12.41
N ALA A 139 14.29 16.37 12.58
CA ALA A 139 14.72 15.78 13.86
C ALA A 139 16.05 16.35 14.38
N VAL A 140 16.78 17.08 13.55
CA VAL A 140 18.08 17.69 13.85
C VAL A 140 17.99 19.20 13.69
N CYS A 141 18.73 19.95 14.50
CA CYS A 141 19.05 21.35 14.21
C CYS A 141 20.31 21.39 13.33
N PRO A 142 20.25 21.87 12.08
CA PRO A 142 21.44 21.95 11.23
C PRO A 142 22.44 23.02 11.69
N VAL A 143 21.97 24.08 12.37
CA VAL A 143 22.79 25.19 12.86
C VAL A 143 23.69 24.72 14.01
N HIS A 144 23.08 24.20 15.08
CA HIS A 144 23.80 23.76 16.28
C HIS A 144 24.25 22.30 16.21
N ARG A 145 23.86 21.55 15.17
CA ARG A 145 24.18 20.13 14.96
C ARG A 145 23.80 19.26 16.16
N VAL A 146 22.60 19.49 16.67
CA VAL A 146 22.04 18.75 17.80
C VAL A 146 20.72 18.08 17.42
N ARG A 147 20.45 16.95 18.05
CA ARG A 147 19.13 16.32 18.03
C ARG A 147 18.11 17.26 18.66
N LEU A 148 16.98 17.48 17.97
CA LEU A 148 15.90 18.29 18.52
C LEU A 148 15.20 17.58 19.68
N VAL A 149 14.78 18.35 20.67
CA VAL A 149 13.99 17.86 21.79
C VAL A 149 12.51 17.84 21.38
N GLU A 150 11.87 16.68 21.53
CA GLU A 150 10.43 16.52 21.25
C GLU A 150 9.58 16.42 22.52
N VAL A 151 10.08 15.72 23.54
CA VAL A 151 9.35 15.44 24.79
C VAL A 151 10.06 16.13 25.94
N CYS A 152 9.30 16.85 26.77
CA CYS A 152 9.85 17.44 27.99
C CYS A 152 10.14 16.32 29.00
N PRO A 153 11.39 16.18 29.50
CA PRO A 153 11.74 15.12 30.45
C PRO A 153 11.02 15.28 31.80
N ARG A 154 10.63 16.50 32.17
CA ARG A 154 9.94 16.77 33.44
C ARG A 154 8.47 16.34 33.44
N CYS A 155 7.74 16.61 32.37
CA CYS A 155 6.30 16.30 32.32
C CYS A 155 5.92 15.13 31.41
N GLY A 156 6.86 14.61 30.60
CA GLY A 156 6.63 13.50 29.67
C GLY A 156 5.63 13.79 28.55
N ILE A 157 5.35 15.06 28.27
CA ILE A 157 4.42 15.51 27.22
C ILE A 157 5.25 16.16 26.10
N ARG A 158 4.84 15.98 24.84
CA ARG A 158 5.50 16.64 23.70
C ARG A 158 5.47 18.15 23.88
N LEU A 159 6.56 18.83 23.50
CA LEU A 159 6.65 20.28 23.62
C LEU A 159 5.51 20.95 22.85
N ARG A 160 4.93 21.98 23.47
CA ARG A 160 3.79 22.79 22.98
C ARG A 160 2.45 22.05 22.78
N GLN A 161 2.36 20.75 23.05
CA GLN A 161 1.11 19.98 23.00
C GLN A 161 0.00 20.57 23.88
N GLY A 162 0.36 21.20 25.00
CA GLY A 162 -0.57 21.87 25.92
C GLY A 162 -1.17 20.93 26.95
N LEU A 163 -1.91 19.89 26.54
CA LEU A 163 -2.53 18.93 27.46
C LEU A 163 -2.20 17.49 27.06
N ARG A 164 -2.05 16.60 28.05
CA ARG A 164 -1.76 15.17 27.82
C ARG A 164 -2.83 14.47 26.96
N ARG A 165 -4.08 14.96 26.98
CA ARG A 165 -5.24 14.38 26.27
C ARG A 165 -5.96 15.37 25.33
N GLY A 166 -5.27 16.34 24.73
CA GLY A 166 -5.88 17.20 23.72
C GLY A 166 -5.00 18.36 23.26
N PRO A 167 -5.32 18.98 22.12
CA PRO A 167 -4.59 20.14 21.63
C PRO A 167 -4.73 21.34 22.56
N ARG A 168 -3.69 22.19 22.58
CA ARG A 168 -3.65 23.46 23.30
C ARG A 168 -4.72 24.41 22.75
N TYR A 169 -5.51 24.99 23.64
CA TYR A 169 -6.20 26.25 23.40
C TYR A 169 -5.32 27.40 23.87
N LEU A 170 -5.51 28.59 23.32
CA LEU A 170 -4.86 29.77 23.85
C LEU A 170 -5.55 30.16 25.16
N SER A 171 -4.82 30.11 26.27
CA SER A 171 -5.35 30.50 27.58
C SER A 171 -5.67 31.99 27.57
N THR A 172 -6.85 32.37 28.06
CA THR A 172 -7.24 33.77 28.29
C THR A 172 -7.00 34.20 29.73
N ARG A 173 -6.40 33.34 30.56
CA ARG A 173 -6.18 33.59 31.99
C ARG A 173 -4.71 33.60 32.36
N ASP A 174 -3.97 32.62 31.86
CA ASP A 174 -2.59 32.43 32.26
C ASP A 174 -1.64 32.99 31.21
N ARG A 175 -0.61 33.70 31.67
CA ARG A 175 0.51 34.13 30.86
C ARG A 175 1.32 32.92 30.39
N THR A 176 2.07 33.12 29.31
CA THR A 176 3.00 32.13 28.77
C THR A 176 4.38 32.75 28.68
N ASP A 177 5.40 31.93 28.80
CA ASP A 177 6.78 32.29 28.54
C ASP A 177 7.27 31.42 27.36
N PRO A 178 7.71 32.01 26.24
CA PRO A 178 8.13 31.27 25.05
C PRO A 178 9.25 30.26 25.28
N VAL A 179 10.07 30.42 26.33
CA VAL A 179 11.18 29.49 26.63
C VAL A 179 10.79 28.38 27.59
N LEU A 180 9.62 28.45 28.23
CA LEU A 180 9.16 27.41 29.14
C LEU A 180 8.34 26.33 28.40
N CYS A 181 8.41 25.10 28.90
CA CYS A 181 7.59 23.98 28.43
C CYS A 181 6.09 24.34 28.45
N GLY A 182 5.61 24.87 29.58
CA GLY A 182 4.25 25.38 29.73
C GLY A 182 3.13 24.36 29.51
N ASN A 183 3.45 23.08 29.31
CA ASN A 183 2.46 22.01 29.21
C ASN A 183 1.74 21.84 30.55
N SER A 184 0.43 21.60 30.50
CA SER A 184 -0.40 21.38 31.67
C SER A 184 -0.64 19.89 31.91
N HIS A 185 -0.38 19.44 33.14
CA HIS A 185 -0.68 18.10 33.61
C HIS A 185 -1.29 18.17 35.02
N ALA A 186 -2.40 17.47 35.25
CA ALA A 186 -3.09 17.47 36.55
C ALA A 186 -3.36 18.89 37.13
N GLY A 187 -3.67 19.85 36.26
CA GLY A 187 -3.97 21.24 36.66
C GLY A 187 -2.75 22.14 36.87
N THR A 188 -1.52 21.61 36.84
CA THR A 188 -0.29 22.41 37.00
C THR A 188 0.43 22.60 35.66
N ARG A 189 1.05 23.77 35.46
CA ARG A 189 1.91 24.05 34.30
C ARG A 189 3.32 23.61 34.59
N CYS A 190 3.94 22.93 33.62
CA CYS A 190 5.33 22.50 33.69
C CYS A 190 6.26 23.74 33.61
N PRO A 191 7.04 24.03 34.65
CA PRO A 191 7.97 25.16 34.67
C PRO A 191 9.37 24.79 34.13
N GLN A 192 9.50 23.71 33.36
CA GLN A 192 10.78 23.35 32.74
C GLN A 192 11.18 24.44 31.73
N ASP A 193 12.33 25.08 31.94
CA ASP A 193 12.97 25.90 30.92
C ASP A 193 13.55 24.98 29.83
N ILE A 194 13.21 25.24 28.58
CA ILE A 194 13.61 24.41 27.46
C ILE A 194 15.09 24.65 27.12
N ARG A 195 15.62 25.84 27.42
CA ARG A 195 17.03 26.21 27.17
C ARG A 195 17.99 25.35 27.99
N ASP A 196 17.55 24.90 29.17
CA ASP A 196 18.32 24.05 30.07
C ASP A 196 18.29 22.56 29.68
N LEU A 197 17.49 22.19 28.67
CA LEU A 197 17.43 20.80 28.23
C LEU A 197 18.70 20.41 27.50
N ARG A 198 19.16 19.18 27.76
CA ARG A 198 20.34 18.61 27.11
C ARG A 198 20.16 18.59 25.59
N ALA A 199 21.05 19.28 24.89
CA ALA A 199 21.17 19.24 23.44
C ALA A 199 22.22 18.19 23.05
N GLU A 200 21.77 17.03 22.57
CA GLU A 200 22.68 15.94 22.20
C GLU A 200 23.28 16.19 20.82
N PRO A 201 24.61 16.23 20.66
CA PRO A 201 25.25 16.47 19.37
C PRO A 201 24.98 15.31 18.40
N VAL A 202 24.92 15.64 17.10
CA VAL A 202 24.84 14.67 16.00
C VAL A 202 26.02 14.86 15.05
N THR A 203 26.23 13.90 14.15
CA THR A 203 27.32 13.97 13.18
C THR A 203 27.07 15.07 12.14
N ALA A 204 28.14 15.52 11.47
CA ALA A 204 28.05 16.55 10.44
C ALA A 204 27.20 16.10 9.24
N GLU A 205 27.25 14.81 8.90
CA GLU A 205 26.49 14.19 7.81
C GLU A 205 24.99 14.26 8.08
N LEU A 206 24.55 13.99 9.32
CA LEU A 206 23.14 14.11 9.70
C LEU A 206 22.65 15.56 9.69
N ALA A 207 23.50 16.51 10.12
CA ALA A 207 23.16 17.93 10.04
C ALA A 207 23.08 18.43 8.58
N ALA A 208 23.99 17.99 7.71
CA ALA A 208 23.95 18.28 6.28
C ALA A 208 22.71 17.67 5.62
N TRP A 209 22.37 16.43 5.96
CA TRP A 209 21.15 15.76 5.49
C TRP A 209 19.89 16.51 5.92
N GLN A 210 19.83 16.98 7.17
CA GLN A 210 18.72 17.77 7.65
C GLN A 210 18.59 19.11 6.91
N SER A 211 19.71 19.75 6.58
CA SER A 211 19.75 20.97 5.76
C SER A 211 19.17 20.71 4.37
N ARG A 212 19.46 19.55 3.76
CA ARG A 212 18.88 19.14 2.48
C ARG A 212 17.37 18.91 2.57
N ILE A 213 16.89 18.25 3.63
CA ILE A 213 15.44 18.07 3.87
C ILE A 213 14.75 19.44 3.93
N LEU A 214 15.31 20.40 4.67
CA LEU A 214 14.77 21.75 4.79
C LEU A 214 14.81 22.50 3.45
N HIS A 215 15.92 22.41 2.71
CA HIS A 215 16.03 23.01 1.39
C HIS A 215 14.93 22.53 0.43
N VAL A 216 14.68 21.22 0.36
CA VAL A 216 13.60 20.65 -0.47
C VAL A 216 12.22 21.05 0.04
N ALA A 217 12.02 21.14 1.37
CA ALA A 217 10.77 21.60 1.94
C ALA A 217 10.43 23.05 1.53
N GLU A 218 11.46 23.90 1.44
CA GLU A 218 11.36 25.30 1.00
C GLU A 218 11.28 25.46 -0.54
N GLY A 219 11.13 24.36 -1.29
CA GLY A 219 10.99 24.39 -2.76
C GLY A 219 12.32 24.34 -3.52
N GLY A 220 13.43 24.06 -2.83
CA GLY A 220 14.72 23.80 -3.44
C GLY A 220 14.76 22.57 -4.34
N ALA A 221 15.78 22.48 -5.19
CA ALA A 221 15.91 21.39 -6.16
C ALA A 221 16.04 20.02 -5.48
N ALA A 222 15.29 19.05 -5.99
CA ALA A 222 15.28 17.69 -5.48
C ALA A 222 15.61 16.69 -6.59
N HIS A 223 16.38 15.66 -6.24
CA HIS A 223 16.79 14.61 -7.16
C HIS A 223 16.66 13.24 -6.50
N ILE A 224 16.37 12.22 -7.29
CA ILE A 224 16.38 10.80 -6.89
C ILE A 224 17.15 10.03 -7.97
N GLY A 225 18.28 9.41 -7.60
CA GLY A 225 19.08 8.63 -8.55
C GLY A 225 19.56 9.42 -9.77
N GLY A 226 19.87 10.71 -9.59
CA GLY A 226 20.32 11.62 -10.64
C GLY A 226 19.21 12.35 -11.40
N GLU A 227 17.95 11.90 -11.32
CA GLU A 227 16.84 12.55 -12.01
C GLU A 227 16.20 13.64 -11.13
N ALA A 228 15.89 14.79 -11.74
CA ALA A 228 15.18 15.87 -11.08
C ALA A 228 13.72 15.49 -10.81
N VAL A 229 13.24 15.73 -9.58
CA VAL A 229 11.88 15.41 -9.14
C VAL A 229 11.26 16.60 -8.41
N GLY A 230 9.93 16.63 -8.32
CA GLY A 230 9.23 17.63 -7.50
C GLY A 230 9.43 17.42 -6.00
N GLY A 231 9.32 18.48 -5.20
CA GLY A 231 9.45 18.39 -3.73
C GLY A 231 8.47 17.40 -3.10
N TRP A 232 7.20 17.41 -3.52
CA TRP A 232 6.18 16.44 -3.07
C TRP A 232 6.56 15.00 -3.39
N GLU A 233 7.08 14.76 -4.59
CA GLU A 233 7.54 13.44 -5.01
C GLU A 233 8.71 12.97 -4.14
N TRP A 234 9.65 13.85 -3.85
CA TRP A 234 10.79 13.57 -2.98
C TRP A 234 10.38 13.23 -1.54
N PHE A 235 9.43 13.97 -0.94
CA PHE A 235 8.91 13.65 0.39
C PHE A 235 8.04 12.38 0.41
N THR A 236 7.37 12.08 -0.70
CA THR A 236 6.68 10.79 -0.89
C THR A 236 7.70 9.64 -0.92
N ALA A 237 8.85 9.82 -1.57
CA ALA A 237 9.95 8.85 -1.56
C ALA A 237 10.51 8.66 -0.14
N LEU A 238 10.77 9.76 0.59
CA LEU A 238 11.27 9.74 1.97
C LEU A 238 10.34 8.95 2.90
N SER A 239 9.06 9.28 2.91
CA SER A 239 8.07 8.61 3.78
C SER A 239 7.85 7.14 3.39
N SER A 240 7.94 6.81 2.11
CA SER A 240 7.82 5.44 1.62
C SER A 240 9.05 4.59 1.92
N LEU A 241 10.25 5.14 1.76
CA LEU A 241 11.49 4.50 2.21
C LEU A 241 11.50 4.31 3.71
N ALA A 242 11.03 5.29 4.49
CA ALA A 242 10.88 5.14 5.92
C ALA A 242 9.98 3.96 6.29
N ALA A 243 8.89 3.74 5.56
CA ALA A 243 8.05 2.57 5.76
C ALA A 243 8.79 1.26 5.43
N VAL A 244 9.52 1.21 4.32
CA VAL A 244 10.35 0.05 3.93
C VAL A 244 11.42 -0.24 4.99
N ILE A 245 12.18 0.77 5.42
CA ILE A 245 13.26 0.68 6.41
C ILE A 245 12.72 0.19 7.75
N ARG A 246 11.63 0.77 8.26
CA ARG A 246 11.03 0.33 9.53
C ARG A 246 10.50 -1.11 9.46
N PHE A 247 10.04 -1.54 8.28
CA PHE A 247 9.68 -2.93 8.07
C PHE A 247 10.90 -3.84 7.97
N ALA A 248 11.97 -3.42 7.32
CA ALA A 248 13.16 -4.22 7.11
C ALA A 248 14.06 -4.33 8.37
N ALA A 249 14.07 -3.28 9.20
CA ALA A 249 15.07 -3.05 10.23
C ALA A 249 15.36 -4.23 11.17
N PRO A 250 14.37 -4.97 11.72
CA PRO A 250 14.66 -6.05 12.66
C PRO A 250 15.50 -7.20 12.09
N VAL A 251 15.58 -7.34 10.77
CA VAL A 251 16.37 -8.39 10.08
C VAL A 251 17.41 -7.79 9.12
N CYS A 252 17.59 -6.46 9.11
CA CYS A 252 18.52 -5.81 8.20
C CYS A 252 19.85 -5.51 8.90
N PRO A 253 20.98 -6.11 8.46
CA PRO A 253 22.28 -5.88 9.09
C PRO A 253 22.77 -4.43 8.96
N ALA A 254 22.22 -3.66 8.00
CA ALA A 254 22.56 -2.25 7.80
C ALA A 254 22.21 -1.36 9.02
N VAL A 255 21.31 -1.82 9.91
CA VAL A 255 20.94 -1.07 11.12
C VAL A 255 22.14 -0.86 12.05
N GLU A 256 23.03 -1.85 12.16
CA GLU A 256 24.20 -1.77 13.04
C GLU A 256 25.21 -0.71 12.58
N ALA A 257 25.28 -0.43 11.29
CA ALA A 257 26.22 0.53 10.73
C ALA A 257 25.70 1.99 10.70
N LEU A 258 24.48 2.25 11.21
CA LEU A 258 23.90 3.59 11.16
C LEU A 258 24.65 4.58 12.06
N PRO A 259 24.99 5.79 11.57
CA PRO A 259 25.73 6.80 12.34
C PRO A 259 24.81 7.57 13.31
N VAL A 260 24.06 6.85 14.15
CA VAL A 260 23.12 7.43 15.13
C VAL A 260 23.41 6.87 16.52
N PRO A 261 22.97 7.56 17.60
CA PRO A 261 23.11 7.03 18.96
C PRO A 261 22.55 5.62 19.10
N GLU A 262 23.17 4.84 19.97
CA GLU A 262 22.81 3.45 20.25
C GLU A 262 21.32 3.29 20.63
N SER A 263 20.75 4.24 21.37
CA SER A 263 19.32 4.26 21.69
C SER A 263 18.43 4.30 20.44
N ALA A 264 18.79 5.12 19.44
CA ALA A 264 18.06 5.27 18.19
C ALA A 264 18.20 4.02 17.30
N ARG A 265 19.41 3.44 17.22
CA ARG A 265 19.63 2.15 16.52
C ARG A 265 18.77 1.05 17.14
N ARG A 266 18.78 0.90 18.46
CA ARG A 266 17.99 -0.09 19.18
C ARG A 266 16.49 0.11 18.97
N GLU A 267 16.00 1.34 19.02
CA GLU A 267 14.59 1.63 18.78
C GLU A 267 14.18 1.23 17.35
N LEU A 268 15.02 1.47 16.35
CA LEU A 268 14.77 1.02 14.97
C LEU A 268 14.83 -0.51 14.83
N ALA A 269 15.85 -1.16 15.40
CA ALA A 269 16.02 -2.62 15.36
C ALA A 269 14.85 -3.37 16.02
N THR A 270 14.34 -2.81 17.12
CA THR A 270 13.23 -3.39 17.90
C THR A 270 11.87 -2.83 17.53
N ALA A 271 11.79 -1.99 16.49
CA ALA A 271 10.54 -1.41 15.98
C ALA A 271 9.61 -2.51 15.43
N THR A 272 8.95 -3.19 16.34
CA THR A 272 7.86 -4.10 16.06
C THR A 272 6.61 -3.25 15.92
N VAL A 273 6.10 -3.12 14.69
CA VAL A 273 4.80 -2.48 14.47
C VAL A 273 3.73 -3.42 15.02
N ASN A 274 3.42 -3.27 16.31
CA ASN A 274 2.45 -4.12 17.01
C ASN A 274 1.11 -4.12 16.29
N ARG A 275 0.55 -5.33 16.10
CA ARG A 275 -0.82 -5.58 15.62
C ARG A 275 -1.82 -5.03 16.66
N SER A 276 -2.06 -3.73 16.68
CA SER A 276 -3.22 -3.18 17.42
C SER A 276 -4.41 -3.01 16.47
N ALA A 277 -5.59 -2.77 17.06
CA ALA A 277 -6.92 -2.70 16.44
C ALA A 277 -7.10 -1.82 15.17
N GLY A 278 -6.07 -1.08 14.71
CA GLY A 278 -6.08 -0.27 13.48
C GLY A 278 -5.29 -0.85 12.30
N GLY A 279 -4.77 -2.08 12.41
CA GLY A 279 -4.04 -2.79 11.36
C GLY A 279 -2.58 -2.34 11.17
N PHE A 280 -1.70 -3.29 10.81
CA PHE A 280 -0.25 -3.08 10.64
C PHE A 280 0.09 -2.05 9.54
N ALA A 281 -0.64 -2.08 8.42
CA ALA A 281 -0.34 -1.28 7.23
C ALA A 281 -0.59 0.24 7.42
N SER A 282 -1.48 0.64 8.34
CA SER A 282 -1.76 2.07 8.57
C SER A 282 -0.65 2.76 9.36
N ARG A 283 -0.07 2.07 10.36
CA ARG A 283 0.94 2.65 11.27
C ARG A 283 2.35 2.75 10.70
N ILE A 284 2.69 1.90 9.73
CA ILE A 284 4.02 1.98 9.14
C ILE A 284 4.21 3.24 8.28
N ARG A 285 3.09 3.79 7.78
CA ARG A 285 3.04 5.02 6.99
C ARG A 285 2.96 6.29 7.83
N THR A 286 2.51 6.18 9.07
CA THR A 286 2.50 7.33 9.98
C THR A 286 3.91 7.71 10.37
N MET A 287 4.12 9.01 10.62
CA MET A 287 5.34 9.56 11.19
C MET A 287 5.85 8.70 12.35
N PRO A 288 7.18 8.46 12.45
CA PRO A 288 7.75 7.80 13.61
C PRO A 288 7.30 8.46 14.93
N PRO A 289 6.89 7.68 15.95
CA PRO A 289 6.34 8.20 17.19
C PRO A 289 7.33 8.95 18.08
N THR A 290 8.64 8.78 17.85
CA THR A 290 9.70 9.39 18.66
C THR A 290 10.72 10.07 17.75
N VAL A 291 11.44 11.04 18.30
CA VAL A 291 12.54 11.69 17.58
C VAL A 291 13.72 10.76 17.36
N ASP A 292 13.97 9.79 18.26
CA ASP A 292 15.05 8.80 18.11
C ASP A 292 14.79 7.83 16.95
N LEU A 293 13.59 7.27 16.86
CA LEU A 293 13.20 6.49 15.70
C LEU A 293 13.16 7.33 14.43
N THR A 294 12.75 8.61 14.52
CA THR A 294 12.84 9.54 13.37
C THR A 294 14.29 9.68 12.92
N LEU A 295 15.22 9.91 13.84
CA LEU A 295 16.65 10.10 13.56
C LEU A 295 17.26 8.86 12.89
N ALA A 296 17.02 7.67 13.44
CA ALA A 296 17.51 6.41 12.87
C ALA A 296 16.96 6.14 11.48
N VAL A 297 15.66 6.40 11.26
CA VAL A 297 15.03 6.26 9.95
C VAL A 297 15.60 7.25 8.95
N LEU A 298 15.75 8.52 9.32
CA LEU A 298 16.32 9.54 8.43
C LEU A 298 17.78 9.24 8.08
N ALA A 299 18.56 8.73 9.04
CA ALA A 299 19.93 8.27 8.80
C ALA A 299 19.99 7.11 7.79
N ALA A 300 19.06 6.17 7.87
CA ALA A 300 18.96 5.06 6.93
C ALA A 300 18.46 5.48 5.54
N VAL A 301 17.59 6.50 5.46
CA VAL A 301 17.11 7.08 4.20
C VAL A 301 18.19 7.89 3.49
N ALA A 302 19.08 8.56 4.23
CA ALA A 302 20.02 9.53 3.68
C ALA A 302 20.89 9.00 2.53
N PRO A 303 21.53 7.81 2.62
CA PRO A 303 22.35 7.28 1.53
C PRO A 303 21.53 6.98 0.26
N VAL A 304 20.28 6.52 0.43
CA VAL A 304 19.40 6.17 -0.69
C VAL A 304 18.95 7.41 -1.45
N LEU A 305 18.42 8.41 -0.76
CA LEU A 305 17.94 9.65 -1.40
C LEU A 305 19.07 10.63 -1.76
N SER A 306 20.30 10.38 -1.29
CA SER A 306 21.48 11.14 -1.68
C SER A 306 22.29 10.51 -2.80
N ALA A 307 21.87 9.35 -3.32
CA ALA A 307 22.52 8.72 -4.45
C ALA A 307 22.56 9.62 -5.70
N ALA A 308 23.76 9.74 -6.29
CA ALA A 308 24.02 10.61 -7.43
C ALA A 308 23.43 10.07 -8.74
N ASP A 309 23.28 8.76 -8.85
CA ASP A 309 22.80 8.06 -10.04
C ASP A 309 21.97 6.82 -9.66
N THR A 310 21.40 6.16 -10.67
CA THR A 310 20.54 4.98 -10.51
C THR A 310 21.27 3.78 -9.89
N ASP A 311 22.57 3.62 -10.13
CA ASP A 311 23.33 2.46 -9.64
C ASP A 311 23.74 2.63 -8.18
N ALA A 312 24.14 3.84 -7.78
CA ALA A 312 24.31 4.22 -6.38
C ALA A 312 23.00 4.10 -5.60
N LEU A 313 21.87 4.52 -6.21
CA LEU A 313 20.54 4.42 -5.61
C LEU A 313 20.20 2.96 -5.33
N ARG A 314 20.41 2.09 -6.32
CA ARG A 314 20.16 0.66 -6.20
C ARG A 314 21.04 0.02 -5.13
N SER A 315 22.33 0.33 -5.13
CA SER A 315 23.30 -0.22 -4.18
C SER A 315 22.96 0.15 -2.73
N ALA A 316 22.55 1.40 -2.48
CA ALA A 316 22.13 1.85 -1.17
C ALA A 316 20.79 1.26 -0.72
N LEU A 317 19.87 0.99 -1.66
CA LEU A 317 18.53 0.48 -1.39
C LEU A 317 18.49 -1.06 -1.17
N ASP A 318 19.36 -1.79 -1.85
CA ASP A 318 19.42 -3.25 -1.89
C ASP A 318 19.34 -3.96 -0.50
N PRO A 319 20.13 -3.60 0.52
CA PRO A 319 20.08 -4.30 1.81
C PRO A 319 18.72 -4.17 2.50
N TRP A 320 18.05 -3.02 2.35
CA TRP A 320 16.73 -2.77 2.93
C TRP A 320 15.65 -3.57 2.21
N VAL A 321 15.73 -3.63 0.87
CA VAL A 321 14.75 -4.36 0.07
C VAL A 321 14.89 -5.87 0.29
N LYS A 322 16.11 -6.42 0.32
CA LYS A 322 16.35 -7.84 0.63
C LYS A 322 15.83 -8.22 2.01
N ALA A 323 16.11 -7.42 3.02
CA ALA A 323 15.59 -7.62 4.38
C ALA A 323 14.04 -7.54 4.42
N ALA A 324 13.44 -6.58 3.71
CA ALA A 324 11.99 -6.49 3.59
C ALA A 324 11.39 -7.69 2.84
N VAL A 325 12.06 -8.24 1.82
CA VAL A 325 11.61 -9.46 1.12
C VAL A 325 11.67 -10.66 2.07
N ALA A 326 12.76 -10.86 2.79
CA ALA A 326 12.95 -11.97 3.73
C ALA A 326 11.86 -11.95 4.81
N ARG A 327 11.66 -10.81 5.47
CA ARG A 327 10.65 -10.66 6.52
C ARG A 327 9.22 -10.89 6.02
N ARG A 328 8.88 -10.47 4.79
CA ARG A 328 7.56 -10.76 4.18
C ARG A 328 7.31 -12.26 4.02
N ARG A 329 8.36 -13.05 3.73
CA ARG A 329 8.25 -14.51 3.59
C ARG A 329 7.93 -15.15 4.94
N GLU A 330 8.56 -14.67 6.01
CA GLU A 330 8.33 -15.12 7.38
C GLU A 330 6.92 -14.73 7.89
N ASP A 331 6.51 -13.48 7.67
CA ASP A 331 5.26 -12.93 8.21
C ASP A 331 4.00 -13.37 7.42
N GLY A 332 4.15 -13.91 6.21
CA GLY A 332 3.05 -14.34 5.34
C GLY A 332 2.12 -13.20 4.87
N HIS A 333 2.45 -11.95 5.17
CA HIS A 333 1.67 -10.77 4.78
C HIS A 333 2.59 -9.64 4.26
N ASN A 334 2.07 -8.81 3.35
CA ASN A 334 2.80 -7.65 2.83
C ASN A 334 2.22 -6.33 3.37
N PRO A 335 2.80 -5.76 4.44
CA PRO A 335 2.36 -4.47 4.95
C PRO A 335 2.76 -3.26 4.12
N LEU A 336 3.74 -3.44 3.24
CA LEU A 336 4.20 -2.41 2.31
C LEU A 336 3.31 -2.34 1.06
N ARG A 337 2.27 -3.18 0.98
CA ARG A 337 1.32 -3.16 -0.14
C ARG A 337 0.66 -1.78 -0.25
N GLY A 338 0.79 -1.16 -1.42
CA GLY A 338 0.20 0.15 -1.73
C GLY A 338 0.96 1.34 -1.14
N VAL A 339 2.20 1.14 -0.67
CA VAL A 339 3.12 2.25 -0.38
C VAL A 339 3.51 2.88 -1.72
N PRO A 340 3.35 4.21 -1.90
CA PRO A 340 3.65 4.87 -3.16
C PRO A 340 5.18 4.99 -3.35
N LEU A 341 5.75 4.26 -4.30
CA LEU A 341 7.15 4.43 -4.67
C LEU A 341 7.20 5.31 -5.94
N PRO A 342 7.68 6.55 -5.84
CA PRO A 342 7.72 7.45 -6.99
C PRO A 342 8.96 7.27 -7.87
N GLY A 343 8.86 7.70 -9.12
CA GLY A 343 9.97 7.94 -10.03
C GLY A 343 11.04 6.83 -10.07
N PRO A 344 12.34 7.20 -10.07
CA PRO A 344 13.46 6.26 -10.11
C PRO A 344 13.52 5.29 -8.94
N LEU A 345 12.94 5.67 -7.79
CA LEU A 345 12.89 4.80 -6.62
C LEU A 345 12.02 3.56 -6.88
N ALA A 346 10.95 3.68 -7.65
CA ALA A 346 10.12 2.53 -8.02
C ALA A 346 10.93 1.50 -8.82
N GLY A 347 11.65 1.95 -9.85
CA GLY A 347 12.49 1.09 -10.68
C GLY A 347 13.61 0.42 -9.87
N ALA A 348 14.31 1.18 -9.03
CA ALA A 348 15.35 0.63 -8.15
C ALA A 348 14.78 -0.39 -7.15
N TYR A 349 13.61 -0.12 -6.56
CA TYR A 349 12.94 -1.03 -5.64
C TYR A 349 12.50 -2.33 -6.34
N GLU A 350 11.91 -2.23 -7.53
CA GLU A 350 11.48 -3.40 -8.32
C GLU A 350 12.67 -4.26 -8.75
N GLN A 351 13.78 -3.65 -9.15
CA GLN A 351 15.01 -4.37 -9.51
C GLN A 351 15.68 -5.03 -8.29
N ALA A 352 15.82 -4.31 -7.18
CA ALA A 352 16.41 -4.83 -5.93
C ALA A 352 15.52 -5.90 -5.27
N SER A 353 14.21 -5.82 -5.46
CA SER A 353 13.29 -6.89 -5.06
C SER A 353 13.50 -8.17 -5.86
N GLY A 354 14.27 -8.11 -6.96
CA GLY A 354 14.26 -9.09 -8.04
C GLY A 354 12.95 -9.01 -8.84
N PRO A 355 12.83 -9.75 -9.96
CA PRO A 355 11.58 -9.86 -10.70
C PRO A 355 10.45 -10.16 -9.72
N MET A 356 9.61 -9.16 -9.46
CA MET A 356 8.67 -9.24 -8.35
C MET A 356 7.80 -10.47 -8.53
N SER A 357 7.95 -11.38 -7.57
CA SER A 357 7.16 -12.58 -7.34
C SER A 357 5.71 -12.19 -7.04
N ARG A 358 4.97 -11.73 -8.05
CA ARG A 358 3.55 -11.41 -7.90
C ARG A 358 2.72 -12.63 -8.22
N VAL A 359 2.59 -13.55 -7.27
CA VAL A 359 1.36 -14.32 -7.09
C VAL A 359 1.11 -14.46 -5.60
N ALA A 360 -0.08 -14.10 -5.14
CA ALA A 360 -0.54 -14.33 -3.77
C ALA A 360 -0.01 -15.67 -3.22
N GLY A 361 0.90 -15.62 -2.25
CA GLY A 361 1.32 -16.76 -1.42
C GLY A 361 2.37 -17.74 -1.98
N VAL A 362 2.74 -17.70 -3.27
CA VAL A 362 3.62 -18.72 -3.86
C VAL A 362 4.53 -18.05 -4.90
N THR A 363 5.81 -17.98 -4.58
CA THR A 363 6.92 -17.41 -5.35
C THR A 363 6.78 -17.69 -6.84
N ARG A 364 6.87 -16.65 -7.67
CA ARG A 364 7.16 -16.81 -9.08
C ARG A 364 8.65 -17.19 -9.14
N THR A 365 8.93 -18.47 -9.39
CA THR A 365 10.27 -18.93 -9.76
C THR A 365 10.71 -18.23 -11.04
N THR A 366 11.99 -18.40 -11.34
CA THR A 366 12.69 -18.21 -12.62
C THR A 366 12.02 -18.78 -13.88
N ALA A 367 10.76 -19.22 -13.84
CA ALA A 367 10.03 -19.77 -14.96
C ALA A 367 9.82 -18.69 -16.06
N PRO A 368 10.24 -18.96 -17.31
CA PRO A 368 10.13 -18.01 -18.40
C PRO A 368 8.67 -17.72 -18.76
N ARG A 369 8.40 -16.53 -19.30
CA ARG A 369 7.12 -16.26 -19.97
C ARG A 369 6.99 -17.22 -21.14
N ILE A 370 5.78 -17.72 -21.36
CA ILE A 370 5.45 -18.60 -22.48
C ILE A 370 4.63 -17.82 -23.52
N ALA A 371 4.81 -18.15 -24.79
CA ALA A 371 4.06 -17.54 -25.90
C ALA A 371 2.78 -18.33 -26.23
N LEU A 372 2.02 -18.74 -25.21
CA LEU A 372 0.81 -19.55 -25.40
C LEU A 372 -0.46 -18.66 -25.34
N PRO A 373 -1.23 -18.53 -26.44
CA PRO A 373 -2.46 -17.74 -26.42
C PRO A 373 -3.51 -18.29 -25.44
N PHE A 374 -4.26 -17.40 -24.76
CA PHE A 374 -5.23 -17.83 -23.74
C PHE A 374 -6.32 -18.77 -24.26
N HIS A 375 -6.74 -18.63 -25.52
CA HIS A 375 -7.75 -19.49 -26.13
C HIS A 375 -7.30 -20.95 -26.27
N ARG A 376 -5.98 -21.20 -26.23
CA ARG A 376 -5.37 -22.54 -26.26
C ARG A 376 -5.27 -23.21 -24.89
N ILE A 377 -5.66 -22.54 -23.82
CA ILE A 377 -5.57 -23.07 -22.46
C ILE A 377 -6.95 -23.62 -22.04
N PRO A 378 -7.04 -24.90 -21.63
CA PRO A 378 -8.31 -25.47 -21.17
C PRO A 378 -8.69 -24.91 -19.79
N GLN A 379 -9.97 -24.91 -19.45
CA GLN A 379 -10.43 -24.48 -18.13
C GLN A 379 -10.02 -25.44 -16.99
N LEU A 380 -9.78 -26.70 -17.31
CA LEU A 380 -9.17 -27.70 -16.43
C LEU A 380 -7.99 -28.31 -17.16
N LEU A 381 -6.80 -28.23 -16.56
CA LEU A 381 -5.59 -28.86 -17.11
C LEU A 381 -5.87 -30.34 -17.35
N ASP A 382 -5.27 -30.96 -18.36
CA ASP A 382 -5.45 -32.38 -18.62
C ASP A 382 -5.25 -33.25 -17.35
N ALA A 383 -6.02 -34.33 -17.24
CA ALA A 383 -6.06 -35.16 -16.05
C ALA A 383 -4.75 -35.92 -15.79
N GLU A 384 -4.02 -36.29 -16.84
CA GLU A 384 -2.73 -36.98 -16.80
C GLU A 384 -1.60 -35.99 -16.52
N ASP A 385 -1.59 -34.84 -17.19
CA ASP A 385 -0.61 -33.77 -16.90
C ASP A 385 -0.75 -33.27 -15.46
N TYR A 386 -1.99 -33.11 -14.97
CA TYR A 386 -2.20 -32.77 -13.57
C TYR A 386 -1.68 -33.86 -12.63
N ALA A 387 -1.97 -35.13 -12.89
CA ALA A 387 -1.58 -36.21 -12.00
C ALA A 387 -0.06 -36.39 -11.94
N SER A 388 0.62 -36.27 -13.08
CA SER A 388 2.07 -36.46 -13.21
C SER A 388 2.88 -35.24 -12.76
N LEU A 389 2.43 -34.02 -13.06
CA LEU A 389 3.21 -32.80 -12.82
C LEU A 389 2.73 -32.01 -11.62
N ILE A 390 1.42 -31.85 -11.42
CA ILE A 390 0.89 -30.82 -10.51
C ILE A 390 0.40 -31.38 -9.17
N ALA A 391 -0.21 -32.56 -9.17
CA ALA A 391 -0.78 -33.20 -7.99
C ALA A 391 0.24 -33.39 -6.84
N PRO A 392 1.52 -33.71 -7.08
CA PRO A 392 2.53 -33.78 -6.01
C PRO A 392 2.70 -32.47 -5.22
N HIS A 393 2.40 -31.33 -5.85
CA HIS A 393 2.56 -29.99 -5.26
C HIS A 393 1.28 -29.45 -4.60
N LEU A 394 0.15 -30.17 -4.68
CA LEU A 394 -1.16 -29.76 -4.15
C LEU A 394 -1.76 -30.86 -3.27
N THR A 395 -1.02 -31.28 -2.24
CA THR A 395 -1.44 -32.36 -1.34
C THR A 395 -2.74 -32.00 -0.62
N GLY A 396 -3.75 -32.87 -0.71
CA GLY A 396 -5.08 -32.63 -0.11
C GLY A 396 -6.04 -31.76 -0.94
N ALA A 397 -5.63 -31.25 -2.11
CA ALA A 397 -6.54 -30.55 -3.01
C ALA A 397 -7.47 -31.52 -3.73
N ALA A 398 -8.77 -31.19 -3.80
CA ALA A 398 -9.69 -31.92 -4.67
C ALA A 398 -9.23 -31.80 -6.13
N ARG A 399 -9.14 -32.93 -6.85
CA ARG A 399 -8.56 -33.02 -8.21
C ARG A 399 -9.11 -31.97 -9.18
N ALA A 400 -10.42 -31.72 -9.16
CA ALA A 400 -11.04 -30.71 -10.03
C ALA A 400 -10.60 -29.26 -9.69
N SER A 401 -10.46 -28.95 -8.41
CA SER A 401 -9.98 -27.63 -7.94
C SER A 401 -8.50 -27.43 -8.26
N GLY A 402 -7.68 -28.46 -8.09
CA GLY A 402 -6.25 -28.41 -8.43
C GLY A 402 -6.02 -28.24 -9.93
N ARG A 403 -6.74 -28.99 -10.78
CA ARG A 403 -6.67 -28.84 -12.25
C ARG A 403 -7.05 -27.44 -12.72
N ARG A 404 -8.05 -26.84 -12.08
CA ARG A 404 -8.45 -25.44 -12.35
C ARG A 404 -7.37 -24.45 -11.95
N LEU A 405 -6.77 -24.63 -10.77
CA LEU A 405 -5.65 -23.79 -10.33
C LEU A 405 -4.48 -23.89 -11.33
N ALA A 406 -4.16 -25.10 -11.80
CA ALA A 406 -3.09 -25.34 -12.76
C ALA A 406 -3.33 -24.63 -14.10
N SER A 407 -4.52 -24.72 -14.68
CA SER A 407 -4.89 -23.97 -15.90
C SER A 407 -4.75 -22.47 -15.71
N MET A 408 -5.26 -21.95 -14.58
CA MET A 408 -5.10 -20.53 -14.29
C MET A 408 -3.62 -20.17 -14.15
N ALA A 409 -2.79 -21.04 -13.55
CA ALA A 409 -1.36 -20.81 -13.40
C ALA A 409 -0.66 -20.74 -14.77
N VAL A 410 -0.98 -21.65 -15.71
CA VAL A 410 -0.51 -21.57 -17.10
C VAL A 410 -0.89 -20.24 -17.74
N ALA A 411 -2.14 -19.78 -17.57
CA ALA A 411 -2.57 -18.47 -18.08
C ALA A 411 -1.77 -17.30 -17.47
N ARG A 412 -1.23 -17.45 -16.26
CA ARG A 412 -0.34 -16.45 -15.65
C ARG A 412 1.05 -16.45 -16.26
N LEU A 413 1.61 -17.62 -16.59
CA LEU A 413 2.86 -17.70 -17.37
C LEU A 413 2.70 -17.10 -18.77
N ALA A 414 1.50 -17.23 -19.35
CA ALA A 414 1.13 -16.66 -20.64
C ALA A 414 0.80 -15.15 -20.61
N GLY A 415 0.83 -14.50 -19.44
CA GLY A 415 0.71 -13.04 -19.34
C GLY A 415 -0.44 -12.49 -18.49
N ALA A 416 -1.23 -13.32 -17.80
CA ALA A 416 -2.28 -12.82 -16.91
C ALA A 416 -1.73 -12.30 -15.56
N ASP A 417 -1.95 -11.01 -15.28
CA ASP A 417 -1.38 -10.31 -14.13
C ASP A 417 -1.95 -10.73 -12.76
N THR A 418 -3.16 -11.28 -12.73
CA THR A 418 -3.83 -11.71 -11.49
C THR A 418 -4.58 -13.03 -11.67
N TRP A 419 -4.86 -13.76 -10.58
CA TRP A 419 -5.73 -14.95 -10.63
C TRP A 419 -7.12 -14.64 -11.20
N ALA A 420 -7.66 -13.46 -10.89
CA ALA A 420 -8.94 -13.01 -11.44
C ALA A 420 -8.85 -12.72 -12.95
N ALA A 421 -7.75 -12.13 -13.41
CA ALA A 421 -7.48 -11.93 -14.83
C ALA A 421 -7.30 -13.26 -15.56
N ALA A 422 -6.57 -14.21 -14.97
CA ALA A 422 -6.40 -15.56 -15.51
C ALA A 422 -7.75 -16.28 -15.64
N ALA A 423 -8.59 -16.23 -14.59
CA ALA A 423 -9.93 -16.80 -14.63
C ALA A 423 -10.80 -16.19 -15.74
N ARG A 424 -10.75 -14.85 -15.92
CA ARG A 424 -11.48 -14.16 -16.99
C ARG A 424 -10.95 -14.53 -18.38
N ALA A 425 -9.63 -14.59 -18.55
CA ALA A 425 -8.98 -14.99 -19.79
C ALA A 425 -9.38 -16.41 -20.24
N LEU A 426 -9.67 -17.29 -19.27
CA LEU A 426 -10.15 -18.65 -19.50
C LEU A 426 -11.69 -18.76 -19.47
N GLU A 427 -12.43 -17.64 -19.50
CA GLU A 427 -13.90 -17.59 -19.50
C GLU A 427 -14.56 -18.33 -18.31
N MET A 428 -13.89 -18.34 -17.15
CA MET A 428 -14.40 -19.00 -15.95
C MET A 428 -15.35 -18.09 -15.14
N PRO A 429 -16.36 -18.64 -14.45
CA PRO A 429 -17.19 -17.87 -13.51
C PRO A 429 -16.37 -17.28 -12.35
N ALA A 430 -16.31 -15.94 -12.28
CA ALA A 430 -15.41 -15.20 -11.39
C ALA A 430 -15.53 -15.56 -9.89
N GLY A 431 -16.76 -15.75 -9.38
CA GLY A 431 -17.00 -16.04 -7.96
C GLY A 431 -16.49 -17.41 -7.49
N ARG A 432 -16.37 -18.39 -8.40
CA ARG A 432 -15.88 -19.75 -8.06
C ARG A 432 -14.37 -19.85 -8.25
N ALA A 433 -13.82 -19.20 -9.28
CA ALA A 433 -12.39 -19.18 -9.55
C ALA A 433 -11.60 -18.45 -8.44
N ALA A 434 -12.10 -17.30 -7.97
CA ALA A 434 -11.46 -16.54 -6.88
C ALA A 434 -11.41 -17.31 -5.55
N ARG A 435 -12.44 -18.12 -5.25
CA ARG A 435 -12.48 -18.95 -4.04
C ARG A 435 -11.50 -20.11 -4.13
N VAL A 436 -11.39 -20.74 -5.30
CA VAL A 436 -10.46 -21.84 -5.56
C VAL A 436 -9.02 -21.34 -5.49
N SER A 437 -8.68 -20.18 -6.06
CA SER A 437 -7.31 -19.64 -5.99
C SER A 437 -6.90 -19.29 -4.56
N ASN A 438 -7.76 -18.62 -3.79
CA ASN A 438 -7.37 -18.15 -2.44
C ASN A 438 -7.19 -19.29 -1.44
N VAL A 439 -7.98 -20.37 -1.55
CA VAL A 439 -7.87 -21.54 -0.67
C VAL A 439 -6.78 -22.49 -1.14
N MET A 440 -6.60 -22.68 -2.45
CA MET A 440 -5.69 -23.72 -2.95
C MET A 440 -4.24 -23.29 -3.00
N VAL A 441 -3.98 -21.98 -3.08
CA VAL A 441 -2.64 -21.42 -2.97
C VAL A 441 -1.97 -21.79 -1.64
N SER A 442 -2.72 -21.93 -0.54
CA SER A 442 -2.14 -22.28 0.76
C SER A 442 -1.67 -23.74 0.86
N TYR A 443 -2.03 -24.59 -0.10
CA TYR A 443 -1.59 -25.99 -0.15
C TYR A 443 -0.26 -26.17 -0.91
N ILE A 444 0.26 -25.11 -1.52
CA ILE A 444 1.52 -25.17 -2.25
C ILE A 444 2.66 -25.02 -1.24
N GLY A 445 3.33 -26.13 -0.94
CA GLY A 445 4.48 -26.15 -0.02
C GLY A 445 5.76 -25.61 -0.64
N ASP A 446 6.10 -26.06 -1.86
CA ASP A 446 7.23 -25.58 -2.64
C ASP A 446 6.72 -24.83 -3.88
N ALA A 447 6.86 -23.51 -3.82
CA ALA A 447 6.44 -22.62 -4.88
C ALA A 447 7.26 -22.78 -6.15
N ASP A 448 8.56 -22.96 -5.98
CA ASP A 448 9.51 -22.89 -7.06
C ASP A 448 9.35 -24.14 -7.93
N ALA A 449 9.23 -25.31 -7.29
CA ALA A 449 8.94 -26.58 -7.94
C ALA A 449 7.56 -26.60 -8.61
N PHE A 450 6.53 -26.05 -7.96
CA PHE A 450 5.18 -25.98 -8.53
C PHE A 450 5.17 -25.23 -9.87
N TRP A 451 5.81 -24.07 -9.95
CA TRP A 451 5.83 -23.29 -11.19
C TRP A 451 6.70 -23.88 -12.28
N GLN A 452 7.78 -24.61 -11.94
CA GLN A 452 8.52 -25.40 -12.92
C GLN A 452 7.63 -26.52 -13.51
N ALA A 453 6.84 -27.19 -12.66
CA ALA A 453 5.86 -28.17 -13.11
C ALA A 453 4.74 -27.54 -13.97
N VAL A 454 4.30 -26.32 -13.65
CA VAL A 454 3.34 -25.57 -14.48
C VAL A 454 3.96 -25.18 -15.83
N ALA A 455 5.23 -24.75 -15.85
CA ALA A 455 5.93 -24.43 -17.09
C ALA A 455 6.10 -25.67 -17.97
N GLU A 456 6.40 -26.83 -17.39
CA GLU A 456 6.40 -28.12 -18.09
C GLU A 456 5.02 -28.48 -18.63
N ALA A 457 3.97 -28.33 -17.83
CA ALA A 457 2.59 -28.57 -18.28
C ALA A 457 2.21 -27.65 -19.45
N ALA A 458 2.68 -26.40 -19.45
CA ALA A 458 2.49 -25.48 -20.55
C ALA A 458 3.23 -25.91 -21.82
N ARG A 459 4.48 -26.38 -21.70
CA ARG A 459 5.25 -26.93 -22.84
C ARG A 459 4.57 -28.16 -23.45
N ARG A 460 4.03 -29.06 -22.63
CA ARG A 460 3.24 -30.20 -23.12
C ARG A 460 1.96 -29.77 -23.83
N LEU A 461 1.33 -28.69 -23.37
CA LEU A 461 0.14 -28.16 -24.02
C LEU A 461 0.47 -27.50 -25.37
N GLU A 462 1.63 -26.85 -25.46
CA GLU A 462 2.14 -26.22 -26.68
C GLU A 462 2.57 -27.27 -27.73
N SER A 463 3.16 -28.40 -27.32
CA SER A 463 3.59 -29.47 -28.22
C SER A 463 2.44 -30.32 -28.77
N ARG A 464 1.24 -30.21 -28.20
CA ARG A 464 0.03 -30.86 -28.71
C ARG A 464 -0.59 -30.07 -29.85
N GLU A 465 -1.38 -30.77 -30.66
CA GLU A 465 -2.16 -30.18 -31.74
C GLU A 465 -2.95 -28.94 -31.26
N PRO A 466 -2.96 -27.83 -32.04
CA PRO A 466 -3.68 -26.63 -31.70
C PRO A 466 -5.18 -26.79 -31.47
N VAL A 467 -5.60 -26.70 -30.21
CA VAL A 467 -7.01 -26.64 -29.82
C VAL A 467 -7.39 -25.23 -29.37
N ASP A 468 -8.34 -24.60 -30.06
CA ASP A 468 -9.02 -23.39 -29.59
C ASP A 468 -10.20 -23.77 -28.68
N TYR A 469 -9.93 -23.84 -27.38
CA TYR A 469 -10.94 -24.17 -26.38
C TYR A 469 -12.01 -23.09 -26.23
N ALA A 470 -11.69 -21.81 -26.51
CA ALA A 470 -12.66 -20.72 -26.45
C ALA A 470 -13.67 -20.79 -27.60
N ARG A 471 -13.21 -21.07 -28.82
CA ARG A 471 -14.07 -21.36 -29.96
C ARG A 471 -14.98 -22.56 -29.69
N ARG A 472 -14.43 -23.67 -29.20
CA ARG A 472 -15.24 -24.87 -28.85
C ARG A 472 -16.33 -24.54 -27.84
N ARG A 473 -16.05 -23.73 -26.80
CA ARG A 473 -17.07 -23.29 -25.82
C ARG A 473 -18.17 -22.43 -26.45
N ARG A 474 -17.83 -21.56 -27.39
CA ARG A 474 -18.80 -20.70 -28.10
C ARG A 474 -19.73 -21.52 -29.01
N ILE A 475 -19.18 -22.44 -29.81
CA ILE A 475 -19.98 -23.31 -30.70
C ILE A 475 -20.92 -24.20 -29.88
N LEU A 476 -20.42 -24.75 -28.77
CA LEU A 476 -21.18 -25.66 -27.93
C LEU A 476 -22.01 -24.96 -26.84
N ALA A 477 -22.17 -23.63 -26.90
CA ALA A 477 -22.86 -22.86 -25.87
C ALA A 477 -24.36 -23.20 -25.75
N GLY A 478 -24.98 -23.69 -26.84
CA GLY A 478 -26.37 -24.15 -26.89
C GLY A 478 -26.54 -25.67 -26.83
N LEU A 479 -25.49 -26.43 -26.49
CA LEU A 479 -25.58 -27.89 -26.42
C LEU A 479 -26.24 -28.35 -25.12
N ASP A 480 -27.57 -28.24 -25.07
CA ASP A 480 -28.38 -28.65 -23.93
C ASP A 480 -28.66 -30.17 -23.93
N GLU A 481 -28.75 -30.77 -25.11
CA GLU A 481 -29.01 -32.19 -25.33
C GLU A 481 -28.36 -32.67 -26.63
N ILE A 482 -27.85 -33.91 -26.67
CA ILE A 482 -27.53 -34.55 -27.95
C ILE A 482 -28.85 -34.85 -28.68
N PRO A 483 -28.97 -34.59 -30.00
CA PRO A 483 -30.18 -34.92 -30.75
C PRO A 483 -30.53 -36.42 -30.63
N HIS A 484 -31.83 -36.72 -30.59
CA HIS A 484 -32.30 -38.09 -30.33
C HIS A 484 -31.83 -39.05 -31.43
N GLU A 485 -31.91 -38.63 -32.68
CA GLU A 485 -31.51 -39.35 -33.88
C GLU A 485 -30.04 -39.79 -33.86
N VAL A 486 -29.14 -38.92 -33.36
CA VAL A 486 -27.70 -39.20 -33.23
C VAL A 486 -27.48 -40.34 -32.24
N LEU A 487 -28.10 -40.27 -31.06
CA LEU A 487 -27.97 -41.35 -30.07
C LEU A 487 -28.73 -42.60 -30.47
N PHE A 488 -29.89 -42.48 -31.12
CA PHE A 488 -30.72 -43.63 -31.48
C PHE A 488 -30.01 -44.54 -32.49
N ALA A 489 -29.34 -43.95 -33.49
CA ALA A 489 -28.55 -44.70 -34.45
C ALA A 489 -27.45 -45.55 -33.78
N VAL A 490 -26.82 -45.01 -32.74
CA VAL A 490 -25.69 -45.63 -32.02
C VAL A 490 -26.17 -46.61 -30.94
N CYS A 491 -27.27 -46.30 -30.25
CA CYS A 491 -27.78 -47.07 -29.12
C CYS A 491 -28.64 -48.27 -29.55
N ARG A 492 -29.35 -48.18 -30.69
CA ARG A 492 -30.26 -49.23 -31.18
C ARG A 492 -29.58 -50.59 -31.39
N PRO A 493 -28.39 -50.70 -32.03
CA PRO A 493 -27.70 -51.98 -32.21
C PRO A 493 -27.33 -52.67 -30.89
N HIS A 494 -27.26 -51.91 -29.80
CA HIS A 494 -26.88 -52.38 -28.47
C HIS A 494 -28.06 -52.45 -27.49
N ASN A 495 -29.30 -52.34 -27.97
CA ASN A 495 -30.52 -52.35 -27.16
C ASN A 495 -30.54 -51.31 -26.01
N LEU A 496 -29.88 -50.16 -26.19
CA LEU A 496 -29.89 -49.07 -25.22
C LEU A 496 -31.03 -48.09 -25.50
N LEU A 497 -31.79 -47.74 -24.46
CA LEU A 497 -32.87 -46.77 -24.55
C LEU A 497 -32.35 -45.33 -24.53
N VAL A 498 -32.74 -44.54 -25.53
CA VAL A 498 -32.40 -43.10 -25.60
C VAL A 498 -33.40 -42.30 -24.79
N THR A 499 -33.04 -42.00 -23.54
CA THR A 499 -33.82 -41.14 -22.65
C THR A 499 -33.34 -39.69 -22.73
N THR A 500 -34.20 -38.72 -22.36
CA THR A 500 -33.80 -37.30 -22.20
C THR A 500 -32.61 -37.17 -21.24
N ARG A 501 -32.57 -37.98 -20.17
CA ARG A 501 -31.45 -38.04 -19.24
C ARG A 501 -30.15 -38.47 -19.92
N LEU A 502 -30.18 -39.49 -20.79
CA LEU A 502 -29.03 -39.93 -21.56
C LEU A 502 -28.57 -38.84 -22.54
N ARG A 503 -29.50 -38.18 -23.23
CA ARG A 503 -29.20 -37.05 -24.15
C ARG A 503 -28.49 -35.88 -23.46
N ARG A 504 -28.92 -35.54 -22.25
CA ARG A 504 -28.27 -34.49 -21.43
C ARG A 504 -26.91 -34.94 -20.91
N ILE A 505 -26.79 -36.16 -20.41
CA ILE A 505 -25.53 -36.61 -19.80
C ILE A 505 -24.41 -36.78 -20.81
N THR A 506 -24.76 -37.23 -22.01
CA THR A 506 -23.86 -37.30 -23.16
C THR A 506 -23.50 -35.91 -23.68
N ALA A 507 -24.42 -34.94 -23.66
CA ALA A 507 -24.11 -33.54 -23.96
C ALA A 507 -23.13 -32.92 -22.95
N ILE A 508 -23.32 -33.15 -21.64
CA ILE A 508 -22.38 -32.73 -20.60
C ILE A 508 -21.01 -33.37 -20.84
N TRP A 509 -20.97 -34.68 -21.12
CA TRP A 509 -19.72 -35.40 -21.38
C TRP A 509 -18.99 -34.83 -22.59
N LEU A 510 -19.70 -34.70 -23.73
CA LEU A 510 -19.13 -34.18 -24.98
C LEU A 510 -18.61 -32.76 -24.81
N TRP A 511 -19.38 -31.87 -24.16
CA TRP A 511 -18.94 -30.52 -23.84
C TRP A 511 -17.67 -30.53 -22.99
N THR A 512 -17.60 -31.35 -21.94
CA THR A 512 -16.39 -31.42 -21.09
C THR A 512 -15.18 -31.98 -21.83
N HIS A 513 -15.39 -32.96 -22.71
CA HIS A 513 -14.34 -33.60 -23.50
C HIS A 513 -13.73 -32.62 -24.50
N LEU A 514 -14.57 -31.90 -25.25
CA LEU A 514 -14.09 -30.98 -26.30
C LEU A 514 -13.57 -29.65 -25.76
N THR A 515 -14.13 -29.12 -24.68
CA THR A 515 -13.81 -27.76 -24.17
C THR A 515 -12.80 -27.73 -23.01
N GLY A 516 -12.49 -28.89 -22.42
CA GLY A 516 -11.70 -28.96 -21.18
C GLY A 516 -12.37 -28.27 -19.98
N GLY A 517 -13.68 -28.00 -20.06
CA GLY A 517 -14.46 -27.34 -19.01
C GLY A 517 -14.92 -28.26 -17.90
N HIS A 518 -15.42 -27.67 -16.81
CA HIS A 518 -16.00 -28.44 -15.71
C HIS A 518 -17.47 -28.80 -15.99
N ALA A 519 -17.90 -30.03 -15.70
CA ALA A 519 -19.28 -30.51 -16.00
C ALA A 519 -20.41 -29.56 -15.53
N ARG A 520 -20.30 -28.98 -14.33
CA ARG A 520 -21.23 -27.96 -13.79
C ARG A 520 -21.33 -26.65 -14.59
N GLU A 521 -20.48 -26.46 -15.59
CA GLU A 521 -20.44 -25.30 -16.47
C GLU A 521 -20.94 -25.62 -17.88
N ALA A 522 -21.21 -26.90 -18.19
CA ALA A 522 -21.86 -27.30 -19.43
C ALA A 522 -23.31 -26.76 -19.51
N PRO A 523 -23.80 -26.33 -20.69
CA PRO A 523 -25.17 -25.83 -20.87
C PRO A 523 -26.24 -26.83 -20.41
N ALA A 524 -26.09 -28.08 -20.85
CA ALA A 524 -26.91 -29.23 -20.45
C ALA A 524 -27.01 -29.48 -18.93
N TYR A 525 -26.03 -28.99 -18.13
CA TYR A 525 -26.10 -29.12 -16.67
C TYR A 525 -27.17 -28.21 -16.05
N ARG A 526 -27.54 -27.11 -16.72
CA ARG A 526 -28.49 -26.11 -16.23
C ARG A 526 -29.87 -26.17 -16.89
N ALA A 527 -29.99 -26.89 -18.01
CA ALA A 527 -31.21 -26.98 -18.82
C ALA A 527 -32.36 -27.77 -18.17
N ASP A 528 -32.12 -28.50 -17.07
CA ASP A 528 -33.16 -29.29 -16.39
C ASP A 528 -33.63 -28.61 -15.10
N GLU A 529 -34.76 -27.92 -15.16
CA GLU A 529 -35.40 -27.31 -13.98
C GLU A 529 -35.99 -28.33 -13.00
N ARG A 530 -36.23 -29.59 -13.45
CA ARG A 530 -36.90 -30.63 -12.67
C ARG A 530 -35.93 -31.58 -11.97
N ALA A 531 -34.68 -31.68 -12.43
CA ALA A 531 -33.67 -32.54 -11.82
C ALA A 531 -32.87 -31.84 -10.70
N SER A 532 -32.70 -32.53 -9.57
CA SER A 532 -31.81 -32.03 -8.52
C SER A 532 -30.36 -32.02 -9.00
N ARG A 533 -29.59 -31.00 -8.57
CA ARG A 533 -28.16 -30.88 -8.89
C ARG A 533 -27.32 -32.10 -8.49
N ALA A 534 -27.74 -32.83 -7.46
CA ALA A 534 -27.10 -34.05 -6.99
C ALA A 534 -27.36 -35.22 -7.95
N SER A 535 -28.58 -35.36 -8.47
CA SER A 535 -28.94 -36.39 -9.44
C SER A 535 -28.19 -36.25 -10.76
N VAL A 536 -28.05 -35.02 -11.28
CA VAL A 536 -27.27 -34.74 -12.50
C VAL A 536 -25.78 -35.02 -12.28
N ALA A 537 -25.22 -34.61 -11.13
CA ALA A 537 -23.83 -34.89 -10.78
C ALA A 537 -23.52 -36.39 -10.67
N GLU A 538 -24.44 -37.17 -10.07
CA GLU A 538 -24.28 -38.60 -9.92
C GLU A 538 -24.40 -39.33 -11.26
N SER A 539 -25.39 -38.96 -12.08
CA SER A 539 -25.54 -39.49 -13.45
C SER A 539 -24.29 -39.28 -14.28
N TRP A 540 -23.68 -38.09 -14.15
CA TRP A 540 -22.47 -37.73 -14.89
C TRP A 540 -21.28 -38.55 -14.39
N ARG A 541 -21.17 -38.72 -13.07
CA ARG A 541 -20.10 -39.51 -12.45
C ARG A 541 -20.16 -40.96 -12.92
N VAL A 542 -21.34 -41.57 -12.92
CA VAL A 542 -21.58 -42.94 -13.39
C VAL A 542 -21.26 -43.05 -14.88
N PHE A 543 -21.78 -42.14 -15.70
CA PHE A 543 -21.52 -42.15 -17.15
C PHE A 543 -20.03 -42.03 -17.46
N ARG A 544 -19.32 -41.10 -16.83
CA ARG A 544 -17.89 -40.90 -17.07
C ARG A 544 -17.04 -42.14 -16.76
N VAL A 545 -17.45 -42.97 -15.80
CA VAL A 545 -16.71 -44.18 -15.41
C VAL A 545 -17.10 -45.38 -16.27
N ASN A 546 -18.37 -45.47 -16.68
CA ASN A 546 -18.94 -46.66 -17.30
C ASN A 546 -19.36 -46.47 -18.76
N ALA A 547 -19.03 -45.35 -19.39
CA ALA A 547 -19.44 -45.06 -20.77
C ALA A 547 -18.83 -46.09 -21.74
N PRO A 548 -19.64 -46.79 -22.54
CA PRO A 548 -19.13 -47.70 -23.55
C PRO A 548 -18.34 -46.96 -24.64
N SER A 549 -17.25 -47.56 -25.12
CA SER A 549 -16.40 -46.95 -26.16
C SER A 549 -17.18 -46.60 -27.43
N PHE A 550 -18.04 -47.50 -27.91
CA PHE A 550 -18.86 -47.25 -29.11
C PHE A 550 -19.69 -45.97 -29.01
N LEU A 551 -20.16 -45.63 -27.79
CA LEU A 551 -20.97 -44.44 -27.54
C LEU A 551 -20.07 -43.20 -27.45
N THR A 552 -18.92 -43.29 -26.78
CA THR A 552 -17.98 -42.16 -26.71
C THR A 552 -17.36 -41.83 -28.06
N ASP A 553 -17.05 -42.84 -28.88
CA ASP A 553 -16.48 -42.68 -30.22
C ASP A 553 -17.47 -41.97 -31.14
N ALA A 554 -18.74 -42.38 -31.12
CA ALA A 554 -19.79 -41.72 -31.87
C ALA A 554 -20.06 -40.27 -31.40
N LEU A 555 -19.97 -40.01 -30.10
CA LEU A 555 -20.10 -38.65 -29.56
C LEU A 555 -18.93 -37.77 -29.98
N ILE A 556 -17.70 -38.29 -29.99
CA ILE A 556 -16.52 -37.58 -30.49
C ILE A 556 -16.68 -37.26 -31.98
N ALA A 557 -17.10 -38.22 -32.79
CA ALA A 557 -17.37 -38.01 -34.21
C ALA A 557 -18.42 -36.90 -34.42
N TYR A 558 -19.58 -37.01 -33.78
CA TYR A 558 -20.64 -35.99 -33.83
C TYR A 558 -20.14 -34.61 -33.40
N GLY A 559 -19.35 -34.55 -32.32
CA GLY A 559 -18.79 -33.30 -31.83
C GLY A 559 -17.77 -32.68 -32.78
N ASN A 560 -16.94 -33.48 -33.42
CA ASN A 560 -15.99 -33.02 -34.44
C ASN A 560 -16.73 -32.50 -35.68
N ASP A 561 -17.77 -33.19 -36.14
CA ASP A 561 -18.63 -32.72 -37.24
C ASP A 561 -19.27 -31.37 -36.91
N LEU A 562 -19.81 -31.22 -35.68
CA LEU A 562 -20.41 -29.98 -35.21
C LEU A 562 -19.38 -28.83 -35.19
N LEU A 563 -18.13 -29.11 -34.83
CA LEU A 563 -17.04 -28.12 -34.86
C LEU A 563 -16.59 -27.77 -36.29
N ALA A 564 -16.62 -28.73 -37.22
CA ALA A 564 -16.27 -28.56 -38.63
C ALA A 564 -17.33 -27.79 -39.42
N GLN A 565 -18.62 -27.93 -39.06
CA GLN A 565 -19.72 -27.16 -39.67
C GLN A 565 -19.66 -25.65 -39.38
N HIS A 566 -18.84 -25.25 -38.39
CA HIS A 566 -18.70 -23.85 -37.95
C HIS A 566 -17.30 -23.27 -38.27
N SER A 567 -16.60 -23.77 -39.29
CA SER A 567 -15.23 -23.37 -39.68
C SER A 567 -15.04 -21.86 -39.89
N HIS A 568 -13.83 -21.37 -39.63
CA HIS A 568 -13.45 -19.95 -39.75
C HIS A 568 -13.55 -19.47 -41.21
N PRO A 569 -14.01 -18.23 -41.49
CA PRO A 569 -13.81 -17.59 -42.80
C PRO A 569 -12.35 -17.08 -42.93
N GLY A 570 -11.36 -17.95 -42.80
CA GLY A 570 -9.95 -17.57 -42.85
C GLY A 570 -8.89 -18.67 -42.89
N ASP A 571 -9.26 -19.94 -43.13
CA ASP A 571 -8.29 -21.04 -43.31
C ASP A 571 -8.09 -21.46 -44.80
N ASP A 572 -8.64 -20.69 -45.75
CA ASP A 572 -8.17 -20.66 -47.14
C ASP A 572 -7.41 -19.34 -47.35
N LEU A 573 -6.11 -19.33 -47.01
CA LEU A 573 -5.03 -18.54 -47.62
C LEU A 573 -3.68 -18.83 -46.95
#